data_AF-A0A2M7JKW3-F1
#
_entry.id   AF-A0A2M7JKW3-F1
#
_cell.length_a   1.000
_cell.length_b   1.000
_cell.length_c   1.000
_cell.angle_alpha   90.00
_cell.angle_beta   90.00
_cell.angle_gamma   90.00
#
_symmetry.space_group_name_H-M   'P 1'
#
loop_
_entity.id
_entity.type
_entity.pdbx_description
1 polymer ?
#
loop_
_entity_poly.entity_id
_entity_poly.type
_entity_poly.pdbx_seq_one_letter_code
_entity_poly.pdbx_strand_id
1 'polypeptide(L)'
;MTNNNAGISWSRIIFILVGVFLFAVVYYSPPWPDAIDPLGKHFALSKEAKGALAVFLLAGTWWVFEVVPIGVTSLAIGILQALFLIRPAKVAFKDFMDPSVLFIFASVVIGLVFTKSGLT
;
A
#
# COMPACT_ATOMS: atom_id res chain seq x y z
N MET A 1 16.93 -23.64 27.31
CA MET A 1 17.58 -22.47 27.96
C MET A 1 17.57 -21.32 26.95
N THR A 2 17.52 -20.05 27.42
CA THR A 2 17.98 -18.82 26.73
C THR A 2 17.63 -18.62 25.22
N ASN A 3 16.89 -17.58 24.78
CA ASN A 3 16.46 -16.34 25.44
C ASN A 3 15.13 -15.84 24.85
N ASN A 4 14.22 -15.34 25.70
CA ASN A 4 13.05 -14.54 25.28
C ASN A 4 13.43 -13.08 24.96
N ASN A 5 14.56 -12.87 24.29
CA ASN A 5 14.95 -11.55 23.78
C ASN A 5 14.28 -11.32 22.43
N ALA A 6 12.97 -11.10 22.44
CA ALA A 6 12.24 -10.45 21.36
C ALA A 6 12.61 -8.95 21.32
N GLY A 7 13.90 -8.68 21.10
CA GLY A 7 14.48 -7.34 21.06
C GLY A 7 13.78 -6.51 19.99
N ILE A 8 13.30 -5.33 20.37
CA ILE A 8 12.48 -4.52 19.48
C ILE A 8 13.31 -4.13 18.25
N SER A 9 12.83 -4.52 17.07
CA SER A 9 13.53 -4.25 15.80
C SER A 9 13.48 -2.75 15.48
N TRP A 10 14.46 -2.00 15.98
CA TRP A 10 14.50 -0.55 15.91
C TRP A 10 14.51 -0.06 14.45
N SER A 11 15.29 -0.72 13.58
CA SER A 11 15.31 -0.45 12.14
C SER A 11 13.92 -0.61 11.49
N ARG A 12 13.15 -1.64 11.88
CA ARG A 12 11.78 -1.83 11.37
C ARG A 12 10.88 -0.66 11.76
N ILE A 13 10.95 -0.23 13.03
CA ILE A 13 10.17 0.92 13.52
C ILE A 13 10.58 2.20 12.78
N ILE A 14 11.88 2.43 12.56
CA ILE A 14 12.37 3.60 11.82
C ILE A 14 11.79 3.65 10.40
N PHE A 15 11.85 2.58 9.62
CA PHE A 15 11.27 2.58 8.26
C PHE A 15 9.74 2.69 8.25
N ILE A 16 9.04 2.11 9.23
CA ILE A 16 7.59 2.30 9.40
C ILE A 16 7.29 3.79 9.62
N LEU A 17 7.99 4.43 10.56
CA LEU A 17 7.85 5.85 10.87
C LEU A 17 8.25 6.75 9.69
N VAL A 18 9.28 6.41 8.91
CA VAL A 18 9.65 7.13 7.68
C VAL A 18 8.52 7.07 6.65
N GLY A 19 7.87 5.92 6.46
CA GLY A 19 6.70 5.82 5.56
C GLY A 19 5.52 6.69 6.02
N VAL A 20 5.24 6.72 7.33
CA VAL A 20 4.20 7.60 7.92
C VAL A 20 4.58 9.08 7.81
N PHE A 21 5.85 9.43 8.03
CA PHE A 21 6.37 10.78 7.91
C PHE A 21 6.29 11.30 6.47
N LEU A 22 6.69 10.49 5.49
CA LEU A 22 6.57 10.82 4.06
C LEU A 22 5.11 11.03 3.66
N PHE A 23 4.19 10.17 4.11
CA PHE A 23 2.75 10.39 3.92
C PHE A 23 2.31 11.74 4.51
N ALA A 24 2.63 12.02 5.76
CA ALA A 24 2.20 13.23 6.45
C ALA A 24 2.75 14.50 5.77
N VAL A 25 4.05 14.53 5.46
CA VAL A 25 4.69 15.67 4.79
C VAL A 25 4.07 15.91 3.41
N VAL A 26 3.90 14.87 2.59
CA VAL A 26 3.34 15.06 1.23
C VAL A 26 1.85 15.41 1.27
N TYR A 27 1.06 14.76 2.13
CA TYR A 27 -0.37 15.04 2.25
C TYR A 27 -0.64 16.47 2.77
N TYR A 28 0.00 16.87 3.87
CA TYR A 28 -0.23 18.18 4.51
C TYR A 28 0.60 19.34 3.97
N SER A 29 1.56 19.10 3.06
CA SER A 29 2.24 20.19 2.34
C SER A 29 1.27 21.11 1.57
N PRO A 30 1.69 22.33 1.17
CA PRO A 30 0.93 23.15 0.22
C PRO A 30 0.62 22.41 -1.10
N PRO A 31 -0.26 22.95 -1.96
CA PRO A 31 -0.35 22.51 -3.35
C PRO A 31 1.01 22.60 -4.03
N TRP A 32 1.38 21.58 -4.80
CA TRP A 32 2.61 21.60 -5.60
C TRP A 32 2.33 22.27 -6.95
N PRO A 33 3.35 22.84 -7.63
CA PRO A 33 3.17 23.41 -8.97
C PRO A 33 2.60 22.38 -9.96
N ASP A 34 1.81 22.86 -10.92
CA ASP A 34 1.35 22.05 -12.05
C ASP A 34 2.53 21.43 -12.79
N ALA A 35 2.38 20.19 -13.25
CA ALA A 35 3.36 19.61 -14.17
C ALA A 35 3.17 20.22 -15.56
N ILE A 36 4.21 20.88 -16.09
CA ILE A 36 4.21 21.50 -17.41
C ILE A 36 4.89 20.56 -18.40
N ASP A 37 4.12 20.07 -19.37
CA ASP A 37 4.58 19.29 -20.53
C ASP A 37 5.42 20.18 -21.47
N PRO A 38 6.50 19.69 -22.13
CA PRO A 38 7.28 20.44 -23.12
C PRO A 38 6.48 21.16 -24.22
N LEU A 39 5.24 20.74 -24.50
CA LEU A 39 4.28 21.42 -25.39
C LEU A 39 3.48 22.55 -24.71
N GLY A 40 3.87 22.96 -23.49
CA GLY A 40 3.23 24.03 -22.71
C GLY A 40 1.92 23.63 -22.01
N LYS A 41 1.58 22.34 -21.99
CA LYS A 41 0.32 21.87 -21.39
C LYS A 41 0.45 21.71 -19.87
N HIS A 42 -0.41 22.40 -19.13
CA HIS A 42 -0.53 22.27 -17.68
C HIS A 42 -1.30 21.01 -17.29
N PHE A 43 -0.72 20.20 -16.41
CA PHE A 43 -1.37 19.10 -15.72
C PHE A 43 -1.43 19.43 -14.22
N ALA A 44 -2.56 20.00 -13.80
CA ALA A 44 -2.77 20.42 -12.42
C ALA A 44 -2.85 19.24 -11.45
N LEU A 45 -2.07 19.29 -10.37
CA LEU A 45 -2.03 18.22 -9.37
C LEU A 45 -3.21 18.35 -8.40
N SER A 46 -4.30 17.62 -8.68
CA SER A 46 -5.49 17.61 -7.82
C SER A 46 -5.16 17.13 -6.38
N LYS A 47 -6.03 17.47 -5.42
CA LYS A 47 -5.87 17.06 -4.02
C LYS A 47 -5.84 15.53 -3.88
N GLU A 48 -6.66 14.85 -4.66
CA GLU A 48 -6.78 13.40 -4.73
C GLU A 48 -5.51 12.79 -5.36
N ALA A 49 -4.98 13.40 -6.42
CA ALA A 49 -3.73 12.98 -7.05
C ALA A 49 -2.53 13.14 -6.09
N LYS A 50 -2.41 14.28 -5.38
CA LYS A 50 -1.37 14.46 -4.35
C LYS A 50 -1.56 13.50 -3.17
N GLY A 51 -2.80 13.22 -2.78
CA GLY A 51 -3.11 12.21 -1.76
C GLY A 51 -2.71 10.79 -2.18
N ALA A 52 -2.93 10.43 -3.45
CA ALA A 52 -2.47 9.16 -4.00
C ALA A 52 -0.94 9.05 -4.01
N LEU A 53 -0.21 10.12 -4.32
CA LEU A 53 1.25 10.17 -4.19
C LEU A 53 1.71 10.00 -2.73
N ALA A 54 1.03 10.62 -1.76
CA ALA A 54 1.33 10.43 -0.34
C ALA A 54 1.17 8.95 0.09
N VAL A 55 0.08 8.30 -0.31
CA VAL A 55 -0.16 6.86 -0.02
C VAL A 55 0.88 5.98 -0.74
N PHE A 56 1.23 6.31 -1.99
CA PHE A 56 2.25 5.59 -2.76
C PHE A 56 3.63 5.64 -2.09
N LEU A 57 4.05 6.78 -1.53
CA LEU A 57 5.34 6.90 -0.85
C LEU A 57 5.41 6.07 0.45
N LEU A 58 4.32 6.02 1.22
CA LEU A 58 4.21 5.14 2.39
C LEU A 58 4.28 3.68 1.98
N ALA A 59 3.48 3.27 0.98
CA ALA A 59 3.44 1.91 0.48
C ALA A 59 4.80 1.46 -0.09
N GLY A 60 5.42 2.29 -0.93
CA GLY A 60 6.73 2.03 -1.51
C GLY A 60 7.82 1.90 -0.44
N THR A 61 7.81 2.77 0.59
CA THR A 61 8.74 2.65 1.72
C THR A 61 8.54 1.33 2.48
N TRP A 62 7.30 0.98 2.83
CA TRP A 62 7.03 -0.25 3.59
C TRP A 62 7.30 -1.53 2.78
N TRP A 63 7.11 -1.48 1.46
CA TRP A 63 7.35 -2.61 0.56
C TRP A 63 8.84 -2.80 0.25
N VAL A 64 9.57 -1.74 -0.15
CA VAL A 64 11.00 -1.82 -0.52
C VAL A 64 11.89 -2.24 0.67
N PHE A 65 11.52 -1.88 1.90
CA PHE A 65 12.22 -2.31 3.11
C PHE A 65 11.60 -3.54 3.80
N GLU A 66 10.58 -4.16 3.19
CA GLU A 66 9.84 -5.34 3.68
C GLU A 66 9.42 -5.30 5.17
N VAL A 67 9.21 -4.10 5.71
CA VAL A 67 9.00 -3.89 7.16
C VAL A 67 7.61 -4.26 7.66
N VAL A 68 6.65 -4.35 6.72
CA VAL A 68 5.26 -4.76 6.94
C VAL A 68 4.89 -5.76 5.84
N PRO A 69 4.29 -6.93 6.15
CA PRO A 69 3.92 -7.93 5.14
C PRO A 69 3.04 -7.33 4.05
N ILE A 70 3.28 -7.71 2.79
CA ILE A 70 2.67 -7.07 1.61
C ILE A 70 1.13 -7.01 1.66
N GLY A 71 0.46 -8.03 2.21
CA GLY A 71 -1.00 -8.05 2.40
C GLY A 71 -1.51 -7.10 3.49
N VAL A 72 -0.69 -6.76 4.49
CA VAL A 72 -1.03 -5.73 5.50
C VAL A 72 -0.80 -4.34 4.92
N THR A 73 0.28 -4.15 4.15
CA THR A 73 0.55 -2.90 3.42
C THR A 73 -0.54 -2.59 2.38
N SER A 74 -1.04 -3.59 1.63
CA SER A 74 -2.13 -3.37 0.67
C SER A 74 -3.46 -3.01 1.35
N LEU A 75 -3.82 -3.66 2.46
CA LEU A 75 -4.98 -3.27 3.27
C LEU A 75 -4.84 -1.83 3.80
N ALA A 76 -3.64 -1.44 4.27
CA ALA A 76 -3.36 -0.08 4.68
C ALA A 76 -3.54 0.94 3.55
N ILE A 77 -3.13 0.63 2.31
CA ILE A 77 -3.39 1.46 1.12
C ILE A 77 -4.90 1.69 0.93
N GLY A 78 -5.71 0.63 0.93
CA GLY A 78 -7.16 0.73 0.75
C GLY A 78 -7.85 1.55 1.85
N ILE A 79 -7.43 1.33 3.10
CA ILE A 79 -7.92 2.08 4.27
C ILE A 79 -7.55 3.56 4.16
N LEU A 80 -6.29 3.90 3.85
CA LEU A 80 -5.84 5.29 3.71
C LEU A 80 -6.55 6.00 2.54
N GLN A 81 -6.73 5.34 1.39
CA GLN A 81 -7.47 5.92 0.26
C GLN A 81 -8.92 6.26 0.62
N ALA A 82 -9.58 5.42 1.42
CA ALA A 82 -10.94 5.66 1.89
C ALA A 82 -11.01 6.75 2.98
N LEU A 83 -10.16 6.68 4.01
CA LEU A 83 -10.17 7.61 5.15
C LEU A 83 -9.82 9.06 4.74
N PHE A 84 -8.86 9.23 3.83
CA PHE A 84 -8.46 10.54 3.33
C PHE A 84 -9.26 11.00 2.10
N LEU A 85 -10.33 10.29 1.75
CA LEU A 85 -11.25 10.60 0.64
C LEU A 85 -10.55 10.71 -0.74
N ILE A 86 -9.42 10.03 -0.91
CA ILE A 86 -8.63 9.99 -2.15
C ILE A 86 -9.37 9.20 -3.23
N ARG A 87 -10.07 8.13 -2.84
CA ARG A 87 -11.04 7.40 -3.65
C ARG A 87 -12.25 7.00 -2.80
N PRO A 88 -13.47 6.89 -3.37
CA PRO A 88 -14.60 6.34 -2.64
C PRO A 88 -14.29 4.91 -2.16
N ALA A 89 -14.66 4.57 -0.93
CA ALA A 89 -14.36 3.27 -0.33
C ALA A 89 -14.82 2.08 -1.21
N LYS A 90 -15.99 2.19 -1.85
CA LYS A 90 -16.53 1.20 -2.81
C LYS A 90 -15.61 0.95 -4.01
N VAL A 91 -14.78 1.93 -4.40
CA VAL A 91 -13.78 1.78 -5.47
C VAL A 91 -12.50 1.19 -4.88
N ALA A 92 -11.95 1.80 -3.82
CA ALA A 92 -10.68 1.35 -3.21
C ALA A 92 -10.71 -0.11 -2.72
N PHE A 93 -11.85 -0.60 -2.21
CA PHE A 93 -12.01 -2.00 -1.81
C PHE A 93 -12.46 -2.94 -2.95
N LYS A 94 -12.90 -2.42 -4.11
CA LYS A 94 -13.20 -3.26 -5.28
C LYS A 94 -11.94 -3.90 -5.85
N ASP A 95 -10.79 -3.22 -5.75
CA ASP A 95 -9.51 -3.70 -6.29
C ASP A 95 -9.08 -5.06 -5.69
N PHE A 96 -9.54 -5.41 -4.48
CA PHE A 96 -9.34 -6.73 -3.85
C PHE A 96 -10.28 -7.83 -4.39
N MET A 97 -11.37 -7.44 -5.05
CA MET A 97 -12.43 -8.31 -5.57
C MET A 97 -12.39 -8.39 -7.11
N ASP A 98 -11.26 -8.03 -7.72
CA ASP A 98 -11.06 -8.19 -9.16
C ASP A 98 -11.10 -9.68 -9.56
N PRO A 99 -11.72 -10.05 -10.69
CA PRO A 99 -11.77 -11.44 -11.14
C PRO A 99 -10.40 -12.13 -11.23
N SER A 100 -9.34 -11.38 -11.55
CA SER A 100 -7.96 -11.89 -11.63
C SER A 100 -7.42 -12.26 -10.25
N VAL A 101 -7.69 -11.44 -9.25
CA VAL A 101 -7.29 -11.68 -7.85
C VAL A 101 -8.05 -12.88 -7.28
N LEU A 102 -9.35 -12.96 -7.52
CA LEU A 102 -10.19 -14.09 -7.10
C LEU A 102 -9.81 -15.39 -7.82
N PHE A 103 -9.41 -15.35 -9.09
CA PHE A 103 -8.91 -16.50 -9.84
C PHE A 103 -7.58 -17.03 -9.27
N ILE A 104 -6.62 -16.14 -8.94
CA ILE A 104 -5.35 -16.52 -8.32
C ILE A 104 -5.58 -17.09 -6.90
N PHE A 105 -6.49 -16.49 -6.13
CA PHE A 105 -6.88 -17.02 -4.82
C PHE A 105 -7.49 -18.43 -4.94
N ALA A 106 -8.42 -18.64 -5.87
CA ALA A 106 -9.07 -19.93 -6.09
C ALA A 106 -8.08 -21.02 -6.55
N SER A 107 -7.14 -20.71 -7.45
CA SER A 107 -6.16 -21.70 -7.92
C SER A 107 -5.17 -22.13 -6.82
N VAL A 108 -4.73 -21.20 -5.97
CA VAL A 108 -3.92 -21.51 -4.78
C VAL A 108 -4.69 -22.38 -3.79
N VAL A 109 -5.98 -22.08 -3.54
CA VAL A 109 -6.84 -22.90 -2.66
C VAL A 109 -7.03 -24.31 -3.21
N ILE A 110 -7.25 -24.47 -4.52
CA ILE A 110 -7.37 -25.80 -5.16
C ILE A 110 -6.07 -26.60 -5.02
N GLY A 111 -4.90 -25.98 -5.27
CA GLY A 111 -3.60 -26.63 -5.06
C GLY A 111 -3.39 -27.10 -3.62
N LEU A 112 -3.71 -26.24 -2.64
CA LEU A 112 -3.67 -26.60 -1.22
C LEU A 112 -4.61 -27.76 -0.87
N VAL A 113 -5.78 -27.87 -1.51
CA VAL A 113 -6.70 -29.00 -1.33
C VAL A 113 -6.12 -30.29 -1.90
N PHE A 114 -5.50 -30.29 -3.09
CA PHE A 114 -4.89 -31.49 -3.67
C PHE A 114 -3.74 -32.06 -2.82
N THR A 115 -2.86 -31.20 -2.31
CA THR A 115 -1.80 -31.58 -1.36
C THR A 115 -2.35 -32.05 0.00
N LYS A 116 -3.56 -31.63 0.38
CA LYS A 116 -4.23 -32.09 1.61
C LYS A 116 -5.04 -33.38 1.45
N SER A 117 -5.51 -33.68 0.24
CA SER A 117 -6.25 -34.91 -0.06
C SER A 117 -5.37 -36.06 -0.55
N GLY A 118 -4.11 -35.79 -0.91
CA GLY A 118 -3.20 -36.79 -1.47
C GLY A 118 -3.48 -37.11 -2.94
N LEU A 119 -4.12 -36.18 -3.68
CA LEU A 119 -4.20 -36.25 -5.15
C LEU A 119 -2.86 -35.90 -5.82
N THR A 120 -1.96 -35.25 -5.07
CA THR A 120 -0.58 -34.86 -5.42
C THR A 120 0.28 -34.84 -4.16
#